data_AF-A0AAF0BSM8-F1
#
_entry.id   AF-A0AAF0BSM8-F1
#
_cell.length_a   1.000
_cell.length_b   1.000
_cell.length_c   1.000
_cell.angle_alpha   90.00
_cell.angle_beta   90.00
_cell.angle_gamma   90.00
#
_symmetry.space_group_name_H-M   'P 1'
#
loop_
_entity.id
_entity.type
_entity.pdbx_description
1 polymer ?
#
loop_
_entity_poly.entity_id
_entity_poly.type
_entity_poly.pdbx_seq_one_letter_code
_entity_poly.pdbx_strand_id
1 'polypeptide(L)'
;MPAPDLSAPTLVLETWDDPVVDALGYPARSTYVEQFWLSILGPSTTWLVRHVDAALEARPEGTTLELAATAEALGLGAGRGRHSPLVRALHRACQFGVARASAGPTLAVRRNLPPLTRHQVDRLPAGVRARHDAWRAVERDASTLDAQRRRARRVALALAELREDVPTTEQRLHRWKVHPVVAREAAVWAHRLVRARDPEVDLHPPVGPAAVPSAAPAPPPRTVPTALREEADLGGDAA
;
A
#
# COMPACT_ATOMS: atom_id res chain seq x y z
N MET A 1 33.22 0.60 -8.64
CA MET A 1 32.29 0.51 -9.79
C MET A 1 33.03 1.06 -11.00
N PRO A 2 33.00 0.36 -12.15
CA PRO A 2 33.59 0.89 -13.38
C PRO A 2 32.93 2.21 -13.76
N ALA A 3 33.71 3.12 -14.34
CA ALA A 3 33.21 4.35 -14.92
C ALA A 3 32.52 4.04 -16.26
N PRO A 4 31.47 4.78 -16.65
CA PRO A 4 30.89 4.65 -17.98
C PRO A 4 31.92 4.99 -19.06
N ASP A 5 31.94 4.20 -20.14
CA ASP A 5 32.70 4.55 -21.33
C ASP A 5 31.96 5.67 -22.09
N LEU A 6 32.53 6.87 -22.03
CA LEU A 6 31.98 8.08 -22.63
C LEU A 6 32.80 8.54 -23.83
N SER A 7 33.61 7.65 -24.41
CA SER A 7 34.37 7.93 -25.63
C SER A 7 33.46 8.05 -26.85
N ALA A 8 32.33 7.33 -26.86
CA ALA A 8 31.31 7.41 -27.88
C ALA A 8 30.34 8.59 -27.62
N PRO A 9 29.76 9.18 -28.68
CA PRO A 9 28.75 10.24 -28.55
C PRO A 9 27.41 9.72 -28.04
N THR A 10 27.22 8.40 -28.03
CA THR A 10 25.99 7.71 -27.65
C THR A 10 26.27 6.65 -26.57
N LEU A 11 25.29 6.44 -25.70
CA LEU A 11 25.26 5.33 -24.75
C LEU A 11 24.05 4.45 -25.01
N VAL A 12 24.21 3.13 -24.92
CA VAL A 12 23.09 2.19 -24.89
C VAL A 12 22.57 2.11 -23.46
N LEU A 13 21.29 2.39 -23.28
CA LEU A 13 20.60 2.29 -21.99
C LEU A 13 19.90 0.94 -21.90
N GLU A 14 20.07 0.28 -20.77
CA GLU A 14 19.37 -0.96 -20.43
C GLU A 14 18.74 -0.86 -19.04
N THR A 15 17.67 -1.61 -18.80
CA THR A 15 17.06 -1.71 -17.47
C THR A 15 17.96 -2.54 -16.57
N TRP A 16 18.24 -2.01 -15.38
CA TRP A 16 18.88 -2.78 -14.32
C TRP A 16 17.84 -3.28 -13.34
N ASP A 17 17.50 -4.56 -13.46
CA ASP A 17 16.61 -5.25 -12.53
C ASP A 17 17.32 -5.59 -11.22
N ASP A 18 16.71 -5.23 -10.10
CA ASP A 18 17.15 -5.60 -8.77
C ASP A 18 15.91 -5.95 -7.93
N PRO A 19 15.63 -7.25 -7.71
CA PRO A 19 14.37 -7.68 -7.12
C PRO A 19 14.14 -7.11 -5.71
N VAL A 20 15.20 -6.74 -4.98
CA VAL A 20 15.07 -6.16 -3.64
C VAL A 20 14.69 -4.69 -3.73
N VAL A 21 15.37 -3.93 -4.59
CA VAL A 21 15.10 -2.50 -4.77
C VAL A 21 13.81 -2.26 -5.55
N ASP A 22 13.46 -3.13 -6.47
CA ASP A 22 12.22 -3.02 -7.23
C ASP A 22 10.99 -3.25 -6.32
N ALA A 23 11.12 -4.13 -5.34
CA ALA A 23 10.06 -4.41 -4.35
C ALA A 23 9.96 -3.37 -3.22
N LEU A 24 11.09 -2.80 -2.77
CA LEU A 24 11.14 -1.93 -1.57
C LEU A 24 11.47 -0.47 -1.87
N GLY A 25 11.85 -0.16 -3.10
CA GLY A 25 12.27 1.15 -3.54
C GLY A 25 11.12 2.04 -3.99
N TYR A 26 11.50 3.23 -4.46
CA TYR A 26 10.59 4.22 -5.00
C TYR A 26 10.90 4.44 -6.48
N PRO A 27 9.89 4.57 -7.36
CA PRO A 27 10.12 4.89 -8.76
C PRO A 27 10.98 6.16 -8.90
N ALA A 28 11.88 6.19 -9.88
CA ALA A 28 12.79 7.30 -10.14
C ALA A 28 12.08 8.65 -10.30
N ARG A 29 10.84 8.63 -10.80
CA ARG A 29 10.02 9.84 -11.00
C ARG A 29 9.09 10.18 -9.83
N SER A 30 9.13 9.41 -8.75
CA SER A 30 8.29 9.63 -7.58
C SER A 30 8.66 10.90 -6.80
N THR A 31 7.70 11.39 -6.04
CA THR A 31 7.87 12.51 -5.10
C THR A 31 8.93 12.21 -4.03
N TYR A 32 9.11 10.95 -3.62
CA TYR A 32 10.13 10.57 -2.65
C TYR A 32 11.54 10.87 -3.18
N VAL A 33 11.82 10.46 -4.42
CA VAL A 33 13.12 10.71 -5.07
C VAL A 33 13.36 12.20 -5.25
N GLU A 34 12.35 12.93 -5.70
CA GLU A 34 12.44 14.38 -5.88
C GLU A 34 12.74 15.11 -4.55
N GLN A 35 12.10 14.74 -3.45
CA GLN A 35 12.25 15.45 -2.19
C GLN A 35 13.53 15.07 -1.42
N PHE A 36 13.90 13.79 -1.41
CA PHE A 36 14.93 13.30 -0.50
C PHE A 36 16.25 12.95 -1.20
N TRP A 37 16.17 12.33 -2.38
CA TRP A 37 17.37 11.98 -3.15
C TRP A 37 18.00 13.20 -3.82
N LEU A 38 17.26 14.28 -4.09
CA LEU A 38 17.77 15.46 -4.80
C LEU A 38 18.96 16.13 -4.10
N SER A 39 18.97 16.20 -2.76
CA SER A 39 20.10 16.75 -2.01
C SER A 39 21.37 15.87 -2.08
N ILE A 40 21.19 14.57 -2.35
CA ILE A 40 22.26 13.58 -2.41
C ILE A 40 22.79 13.46 -3.85
N LEU A 41 21.90 13.28 -4.83
CA LEU A 41 22.26 13.15 -6.24
C LEU A 41 22.57 14.50 -6.89
N GLY A 42 22.01 15.59 -6.37
CA GLY A 42 22.02 16.90 -7.02
C GLY A 42 20.97 17.01 -8.13
N PRO A 43 20.63 18.24 -8.55
CA PRO A 43 19.54 18.50 -9.48
C PRO A 43 19.79 17.87 -10.86
N SER A 44 20.98 18.04 -11.43
CA SER A 44 21.32 17.52 -12.76
C SER A 44 21.22 16.00 -12.83
N THR A 45 21.76 15.30 -11.84
CA THR A 45 21.69 13.83 -11.76
C THR A 45 20.26 13.35 -11.56
N THR A 46 19.49 14.03 -10.71
CA THR A 46 18.09 13.65 -10.44
C THR A 46 17.26 13.78 -11.71
N TRP A 47 17.38 14.88 -12.45
CA TRP A 47 16.67 15.07 -13.71
C TRP A 47 17.15 14.14 -14.83
N LEU A 48 18.45 13.86 -14.91
CA LEU A 48 18.99 12.86 -15.83
C LEU A 48 18.38 11.48 -15.59
N VAL A 49 18.34 11.02 -14.34
CA VAL A 49 17.77 9.72 -13.97
C VAL A 49 16.29 9.66 -14.33
N ARG A 50 15.53 10.74 -14.09
CA ARG A 50 14.11 10.83 -14.50
C ARG A 50 13.92 10.79 -16.01
N HIS A 51 14.80 11.45 -16.76
CA HIS A 51 14.78 11.45 -18.22
C HIS A 51 15.07 10.06 -18.79
N VAL A 52 16.09 9.38 -18.25
CA VAL A 52 16.42 8.00 -18.64
C VAL A 52 15.30 7.03 -18.27
N ASP A 53 14.71 7.16 -17.08
CA ASP A 53 13.57 6.34 -16.66
C ASP A 53 12.36 6.47 -17.61
N ALA A 54 12.06 7.68 -18.09
CA ALA A 54 11.03 7.90 -19.10
C ALA A 54 11.37 7.25 -20.45
N ALA A 55 12.63 7.35 -20.88
CA ALA A 55 13.07 6.72 -22.12
C ALA A 55 12.98 5.18 -22.05
N LEU A 56 13.36 4.58 -20.92
CA LEU A 56 13.26 3.14 -20.68
C LEU A 56 11.83 2.65 -20.47
N GLU A 57 10.89 3.52 -20.12
CA GLU A 57 9.46 3.14 -20.04
C GLU A 57 8.84 3.04 -21.42
N ALA A 58 9.21 3.96 -22.31
CA ALA A 58 8.76 3.94 -23.68
C ALA A 58 9.36 2.75 -24.46
N ARG A 59 10.58 2.33 -24.12
CA ARG A 59 11.31 1.21 -24.75
C ARG A 59 12.09 0.39 -23.72
N PRO A 60 11.46 -0.62 -23.10
CA PRO A 60 12.09 -1.46 -22.07
C PRO A 60 13.25 -2.32 -22.59
N GLU A 61 13.22 -2.71 -23.87
CA GLU A 61 14.25 -3.50 -24.54
C GLU A 61 15.61 -2.79 -24.67
N GLY A 62 15.64 -1.50 -24.33
CA GLY A 62 16.83 -0.65 -24.38
C GLY A 62 16.67 0.48 -25.39
N THR A 63 17.36 1.58 -25.13
CA THR A 63 17.30 2.77 -25.97
C THR A 63 18.66 3.45 -26.03
N THR A 64 18.93 4.13 -27.13
CA THR A 64 20.20 4.87 -27.28
C THR A 64 20.04 6.29 -26.76
N LEU A 65 20.93 6.70 -25.86
CA LEU A 65 21.04 8.05 -25.34
C LEU A 65 22.12 8.81 -26.12
N GLU A 66 21.74 9.82 -26.90
CA GLU A 66 22.70 10.73 -27.51
C GLU A 66 23.10 11.80 -26.49
N LEU A 67 24.39 11.88 -26.17
CA LEU A 67 24.87 12.67 -25.02
C LEU A 67 24.68 14.18 -25.20
N ALA A 68 24.86 14.73 -26.41
CA ALA A 68 24.72 16.16 -26.62
C ALA A 68 23.26 16.62 -26.56
N ALA A 69 22.37 15.94 -27.29
CA ALA A 69 20.93 16.15 -27.31
C ALA A 69 20.33 15.97 -25.92
N THR A 70 20.80 14.98 -25.14
CA THR A 70 20.37 14.82 -23.74
C THR A 70 20.83 15.99 -22.88
N ALA A 71 22.07 16.45 -23.03
CA ALA A 71 22.57 17.59 -22.27
C ALA A 71 21.79 18.88 -22.60
N GLU A 72 21.48 19.11 -23.87
CA GLU A 72 20.67 20.24 -24.34
C GLU A 72 19.23 20.15 -23.81
N ALA A 73 18.58 18.98 -23.92
CA ALA A 73 17.24 18.75 -23.41
C ALA A 73 17.13 18.97 -21.89
N LEU A 74 18.20 18.70 -21.14
CA LEU A 74 18.29 18.92 -19.70
C LEU A 74 18.80 20.31 -19.30
N GLY A 75 19.11 21.18 -20.26
CA GLY A 75 19.65 22.53 -19.99
C GLY A 75 21.06 22.54 -19.40
N LEU A 76 21.85 21.47 -19.60
CA LEU A 76 23.21 21.31 -19.09
C LEU A 76 24.29 21.84 -20.04
N GLY A 77 23.88 22.26 -21.24
CA GLY A 77 24.74 22.80 -22.30
C GLY A 77 25.42 21.72 -23.16
N ALA A 78 25.88 22.09 -24.36
CA ALA A 78 26.42 21.16 -25.37
C ALA A 78 27.81 20.57 -25.05
N GLY A 79 28.35 20.83 -23.86
CA GLY A 79 29.67 20.35 -23.47
C GLY A 79 29.71 18.83 -23.34
N ARG A 80 30.56 18.16 -24.14
CA ARG A 80 30.83 16.71 -24.04
C ARG A 80 32.18 16.37 -23.40
N GLY A 81 32.91 17.37 -22.93
CA GLY A 81 34.21 17.15 -22.30
C GLY A 81 34.11 16.33 -21.00
N ARG A 82 35.22 15.74 -20.57
CA ARG A 82 35.36 14.99 -19.31
C ARG A 82 34.79 15.69 -18.06
N HIS A 83 34.75 17.02 -18.11
CA HIS A 83 34.26 17.90 -17.03
C HIS A 83 32.90 18.51 -17.33
N SER A 84 32.12 17.97 -18.26
CA SER A 84 30.79 18.50 -18.53
C SER A 84 29.80 18.17 -17.42
N PRO A 85 28.76 19.00 -17.23
CA PRO A 85 27.75 18.72 -16.21
C PRO A 85 27.03 17.38 -16.44
N LEU A 86 26.77 16.99 -17.69
CA LEU A 86 26.17 15.70 -18.02
C LEU A 86 27.08 14.53 -17.62
N VAL A 87 28.37 14.61 -17.97
CA VAL A 87 29.35 13.57 -17.62
C VAL A 87 29.47 13.43 -16.09
N ARG A 88 29.52 14.56 -15.36
CA ARG A 88 29.49 14.53 -13.89
C ARG A 88 28.21 13.90 -13.34
N ALA A 89 27.05 14.20 -13.93
CA ALA A 89 25.78 13.60 -13.53
C ALA A 89 25.76 12.08 -13.76
N LEU A 90 26.27 11.59 -14.89
CA LEU A 90 26.41 10.16 -15.18
C LEU A 90 27.35 9.46 -14.19
N HIS A 91 28.53 10.04 -13.93
CA HIS A 91 29.44 9.52 -12.91
C HIS A 91 28.81 9.49 -11.52
N ARG A 92 28.04 10.53 -11.17
CA ARG A 92 27.35 10.61 -9.89
C ARG A 92 26.22 9.57 -9.78
N ALA A 93 25.46 9.35 -10.85
CA ALA A 93 24.47 8.26 -10.90
C ALA A 93 25.13 6.90 -10.65
N CYS A 94 26.31 6.65 -11.23
CA CYS A 94 27.10 5.45 -10.98
C CYS A 94 27.64 5.39 -9.53
N GLN A 95 28.14 6.51 -9.01
CA GLN A 95 28.69 6.62 -7.65
C GLN A 95 27.64 6.26 -6.59
N PHE A 96 26.40 6.70 -6.77
CA PHE A 96 25.30 6.44 -5.85
C PHE A 96 24.53 5.14 -6.17
N GLY A 97 25.01 4.34 -7.12
CA GLY A 97 24.42 3.04 -7.45
C GLY A 97 23.06 3.11 -8.15
N VAL A 98 22.68 4.27 -8.68
CA VAL A 98 21.46 4.45 -9.48
C VAL A 98 21.67 3.91 -10.90
N ALA A 99 22.89 4.02 -11.40
CA ALA A 99 23.32 3.45 -12.67
C ALA A 99 24.54 2.55 -12.47
N ARG A 100 24.78 1.66 -13.41
CA ARG A 100 25.95 0.79 -13.48
C ARG A 100 26.48 0.82 -14.91
N ALA A 101 27.74 1.20 -15.05
CA ALA A 101 28.44 1.01 -16.32
C ALA A 101 28.73 -0.48 -16.55
N SER A 102 28.51 -0.93 -17.77
CA SER A 102 28.94 -2.25 -18.24
C SER A 102 30.26 -2.12 -19.03
N ALA A 103 30.77 -3.23 -19.57
CA ALA A 103 31.91 -3.20 -20.47
C ALA A 103 31.49 -2.57 -21.82
N GLY A 104 32.01 -1.38 -22.14
CA GLY A 104 31.69 -0.63 -23.36
C GLY A 104 30.70 0.52 -23.13
N PRO A 105 30.06 1.06 -24.20
CA PRO A 105 29.19 2.23 -24.12
C PRO A 105 27.78 1.90 -23.61
N THR A 106 27.64 0.94 -22.69
CA THR A 106 26.36 0.51 -22.13
C THR A 106 26.22 0.95 -20.68
N LEU A 107 25.06 1.51 -20.34
CA LEU A 107 24.70 1.99 -19.02
C LEU A 107 23.38 1.35 -18.56
N ALA A 108 23.49 0.47 -17.57
CA ALA A 108 22.34 -0.12 -16.92
C ALA A 108 21.79 0.84 -15.87
N VAL A 109 20.49 1.15 -15.90
CA VAL A 109 19.88 2.12 -15.00
C VAL A 109 18.71 1.51 -14.25
N ARG A 110 18.66 1.75 -12.94
CA ARG A 110 17.56 1.31 -12.09
C ARG A 110 16.33 2.18 -12.31
N ARG A 111 15.17 1.53 -12.44
CA ARG A 111 13.86 2.18 -12.47
C ARG A 111 13.41 2.64 -11.09
N ASN A 112 13.80 1.89 -10.06
CA ASN A 112 13.48 2.18 -8.67
C ASN A 112 14.76 2.51 -7.89
N LEU A 113 14.70 3.55 -7.05
CA LEU A 113 15.77 3.90 -6.13
C LEU A 113 15.45 3.34 -4.74
N PRO A 114 16.46 2.82 -4.02
CA PRO A 114 16.22 2.30 -2.68
C PRO A 114 15.80 3.43 -1.74
N PRO A 115 15.10 3.09 -0.64
CA PRO A 115 14.93 4.02 0.47
C PRO A 115 16.29 4.53 0.96
N LEU A 116 16.36 5.79 1.37
CA LEU A 116 17.62 6.35 1.87
C LEU A 116 18.12 5.57 3.10
N THR A 117 19.42 5.30 3.10
CA THR A 117 20.10 4.72 4.26
C THR A 117 20.14 5.72 5.41
N ARG A 118 20.24 5.24 6.66
CA ARG A 118 20.33 6.10 7.85
C ARG A 118 21.43 7.16 7.73
N HIS A 119 22.62 6.74 7.28
CA HIS A 119 23.75 7.65 7.09
C HIS A 119 23.51 8.70 5.99
N GLN A 120 22.74 8.39 4.94
CA GLN A 120 22.34 9.38 3.93
C GLN A 120 21.34 10.38 4.50
N VAL A 121 20.34 9.90 5.26
CA VAL A 121 19.37 10.75 5.98
C VAL A 121 20.11 11.68 6.95
N ASP A 122 21.17 11.18 7.58
CA ASP A 122 21.99 11.95 8.52
C ASP A 122 22.77 13.11 7.89
N ARG A 123 22.86 13.17 6.56
CA ARG A 123 23.48 14.27 5.82
C ARG A 123 22.44 15.24 5.22
N LEU A 124 21.15 14.93 5.35
CA LEU A 124 20.09 15.81 4.86
C LEU A 124 20.01 17.08 5.72
N PRO A 125 19.67 18.24 5.11
CA PRO A 125 19.29 19.44 5.84
C PRO A 125 18.18 19.16 6.85
N ALA A 126 18.18 19.84 7.99
CA ALA A 126 17.27 19.56 9.11
C ALA A 126 15.78 19.51 8.69
N GLY A 127 15.33 20.48 7.87
CA GLY A 127 13.94 20.50 7.38
C GLY A 127 13.60 19.33 6.45
N VAL A 128 14.54 18.90 5.61
CA VAL A 128 14.34 17.75 4.70
C VAL A 128 14.33 16.44 5.49
N ARG A 129 15.19 16.33 6.51
CA ARG A 129 15.20 15.19 7.43
C ARG A 129 13.89 15.05 8.19
N ALA A 130 13.39 16.12 8.81
CA ALA A 130 12.12 16.09 9.52
C ALA A 130 10.95 15.65 8.63
N ARG A 131 10.93 16.09 7.36
CA ARG A 131 9.95 15.63 6.36
C ARG A 131 10.12 14.15 6.02
N HIS A 132 11.36 13.66 5.91
CA HIS A 132 11.64 12.24 5.67
C HIS A 132 11.16 11.37 6.84
N ASP A 133 11.44 11.79 8.08
CA ASP A 133 11.00 11.08 9.28
C ASP A 133 9.47 11.00 9.36
N ALA A 134 8.77 12.11 9.06
CA ALA A 134 7.32 12.16 8.98
C ALA A 134 6.78 11.23 7.88
N TRP A 135 7.38 11.24 6.68
CA TRP A 135 7.03 10.33 5.59
C TRP A 135 7.15 8.87 6.01
N ARG A 136 8.27 8.51 6.65
CA ARG A 136 8.53 7.15 7.13
C ARG A 136 7.65 6.74 8.29
N ALA A 137 7.14 7.68 9.09
CA ALA A 137 6.14 7.38 10.13
C ALA A 137 4.81 6.96 9.49
N VAL A 138 4.29 7.76 8.55
CA VAL A 138 3.05 7.47 7.82
C VAL A 138 3.13 6.13 7.09
N GLU A 139 4.24 5.84 6.41
CA GLU A 139 4.42 4.59 5.69
C GLU A 139 4.49 3.36 6.60
N ARG A 140 5.13 3.49 7.77
CA ARG A 140 5.17 2.41 8.78
C ARG A 140 3.78 2.14 9.35
N ASP A 141 3.02 3.18 9.65
CA ASP A 141 1.67 3.05 10.19
C ASP A 141 0.74 2.40 9.15
N ALA A 142 0.81 2.84 7.89
CA ALA A 142 0.06 2.24 6.78
C ALA A 142 0.40 0.75 6.58
N SER A 143 1.68 0.40 6.56
CA SER A 143 2.13 -0.99 6.43
C SER A 143 1.66 -1.87 7.58
N THR A 144 1.66 -1.33 8.81
CA THR A 144 1.14 -2.01 10.00
C THR A 144 -0.36 -2.27 9.88
N LEU A 145 -1.13 -1.27 9.45
CA LEU A 145 -2.56 -1.41 9.21
C LEU A 145 -2.86 -2.44 8.12
N ASP A 146 -2.08 -2.46 7.04
CA ASP A 146 -2.25 -3.43 5.95
C ASP A 146 -1.86 -4.86 6.37
N ALA A 147 -0.81 -5.02 7.17
CA ALA A 147 -0.46 -6.30 7.78
C ALA A 147 -1.57 -6.79 8.72
N GLN A 148 -2.14 -5.87 9.53
CA GLN A 148 -3.27 -6.15 10.41
C GLN A 148 -4.51 -6.59 9.61
N ARG A 149 -4.85 -5.89 8.51
CA ARG A 149 -5.92 -6.26 7.57
C ARG A 149 -5.70 -7.64 6.96
N ARG A 150 -4.50 -7.94 6.44
CA ARG A 150 -4.18 -9.26 5.85
C ARG A 150 -4.28 -10.39 6.89
N ARG A 151 -3.84 -10.15 8.12
CA ARG A 151 -3.97 -11.12 9.22
C ARG A 151 -5.43 -11.33 9.59
N ALA A 152 -6.20 -10.26 9.76
CA ALA A 152 -7.62 -10.32 10.08
C ALA A 152 -8.41 -11.09 9.01
N ARG A 153 -8.13 -10.83 7.71
CA ARG A 153 -8.74 -11.57 6.59
C ARG A 153 -8.46 -13.07 6.65
N ARG A 154 -7.21 -13.48 6.87
CA ARG A 154 -6.85 -14.91 6.98
C ARG A 154 -7.60 -15.61 8.11
N VAL A 155 -7.69 -14.97 9.28
CA VAL A 155 -8.41 -15.52 10.43
C VAL A 155 -9.92 -15.53 10.19
N ALA A 156 -10.47 -14.45 9.61
CA ALA A 156 -11.88 -14.38 9.23
C ALA A 156 -12.27 -15.50 8.24
N LEU A 157 -11.38 -15.81 7.28
CA LEU A 157 -11.60 -16.90 6.33
C LEU A 157 -11.68 -18.25 7.05
N ALA A 158 -10.75 -18.53 7.95
CA ALA A 158 -10.77 -19.76 8.73
C ALA A 158 -12.06 -19.89 9.58
N LEU A 159 -12.53 -18.80 10.19
CA LEU A 159 -13.77 -18.80 10.97
C LEU A 159 -15.02 -18.99 10.08
N ALA A 160 -15.04 -18.39 8.89
CA ALA A 160 -16.12 -18.57 7.92
C ALA A 160 -16.15 -20.01 7.36
N GLU A 161 -14.99 -20.64 7.13
CA GLU A 161 -14.89 -22.05 6.73
C GLU A 161 -15.38 -22.99 7.84
N LEU A 162 -15.18 -22.61 9.11
CA LEU A 162 -15.76 -23.27 10.29
C LEU A 162 -17.26 -22.96 10.48
N ARG A 163 -17.91 -22.30 9.51
CA ARG A 163 -19.34 -21.95 9.50
C ARG A 163 -19.77 -21.02 10.63
N GLU A 164 -18.85 -20.20 11.16
CA GLU A 164 -19.24 -19.07 12.01
C GLU A 164 -19.93 -17.98 11.17
N ASP A 165 -20.82 -17.20 11.79
CA ASP A 165 -21.53 -16.10 11.15
C ASP A 165 -20.74 -14.77 11.22
N VAL A 166 -21.13 -13.81 10.38
CA VAL A 166 -20.44 -12.51 10.24
C VAL A 166 -20.33 -11.76 11.58
N PRO A 167 -21.41 -11.60 12.37
CA PRO A 167 -21.35 -10.94 13.67
C PRO A 167 -20.39 -11.62 14.66
N THR A 168 -20.42 -12.96 14.76
CA THR A 168 -19.53 -13.70 15.67
C THR A 168 -18.07 -13.58 15.25
N THR A 169 -17.79 -13.69 13.95
CA THR A 169 -16.45 -13.52 13.39
C THR A 169 -15.90 -12.11 13.68
N GLU A 170 -16.71 -11.07 13.48
CA GLU A 170 -16.38 -9.68 13.78
C GLU A 170 -16.09 -9.48 15.28
N GLN A 171 -16.97 -9.98 16.15
CA GLN A 171 -16.82 -9.87 17.61
C GLN A 171 -15.54 -10.55 18.11
N ARG A 172 -15.18 -11.71 17.55
CA ARG A 172 -13.95 -12.43 17.88
C ARG A 172 -12.69 -11.67 17.44
N LEU A 173 -12.68 -11.15 16.22
CA LEU A 173 -11.57 -10.32 15.73
C LEU A 173 -11.40 -9.05 16.59
N HIS A 174 -12.50 -8.42 16.99
CA HIS A 174 -12.47 -7.28 17.90
C HIS A 174 -11.90 -7.66 19.28
N ARG A 175 -12.31 -8.80 19.85
CA ARG A 175 -11.77 -9.32 21.12
C ARG A 175 -10.26 -9.60 21.04
N TRP A 176 -9.74 -9.95 19.87
CA TRP A 176 -8.31 -10.06 19.59
C TRP A 176 -7.62 -8.74 19.23
N LYS A 177 -8.24 -7.60 19.57
CA LYS A 177 -7.71 -6.24 19.39
C LYS A 177 -7.52 -5.83 17.92
N VAL A 178 -8.29 -6.41 17.00
CA VAL A 178 -8.39 -5.88 15.63
C VAL A 178 -9.30 -4.65 15.63
N HIS A 179 -8.90 -3.59 14.91
CA HIS A 179 -9.70 -2.38 14.79
C HIS A 179 -11.11 -2.72 14.24
N PRO A 180 -12.22 -2.17 14.80
CA PRO A 180 -13.59 -2.55 14.43
C PRO A 180 -13.87 -2.53 12.93
N VAL A 181 -13.43 -1.47 12.24
CA VAL A 181 -13.61 -1.35 10.78
C VAL A 181 -12.89 -2.48 10.02
N VAL A 182 -11.66 -2.82 10.43
CA VAL A 182 -10.87 -3.90 9.81
C VAL A 182 -11.48 -5.28 10.12
N ALA A 183 -12.02 -5.46 11.33
CA ALA A 183 -12.70 -6.69 11.74
C ALA A 183 -13.97 -6.92 10.90
N ARG A 184 -14.80 -5.88 10.76
CA ARG A 184 -16.02 -5.89 9.93
C ARG A 184 -15.70 -6.20 8.48
N GLU A 185 -14.75 -5.46 7.89
CA GLU A 185 -14.32 -5.65 6.50
C GLU A 185 -13.81 -7.08 6.26
N ALA A 186 -12.99 -7.61 7.18
CA ALA A 186 -12.45 -8.96 7.07
C ALA A 186 -13.54 -10.05 7.17
N ALA A 187 -14.48 -9.91 8.12
CA ALA A 187 -15.59 -10.84 8.30
C ALA A 187 -16.50 -10.88 7.07
N VAL A 188 -16.92 -9.71 6.57
CA VAL A 188 -17.78 -9.62 5.35
C VAL A 188 -17.06 -10.18 4.12
N TRP A 189 -15.78 -9.86 3.94
CA TRP A 189 -14.98 -10.38 2.84
C TRP A 189 -14.88 -11.91 2.86
N ALA A 190 -14.59 -12.50 4.02
CA ALA A 190 -14.44 -13.94 4.18
C ALA A 190 -15.72 -14.71 3.85
N HIS A 191 -16.86 -14.26 4.37
CA HIS A 191 -18.15 -14.90 4.13
C HIS A 191 -18.59 -14.80 2.67
N ARG A 192 -18.34 -13.65 2.03
CA ARG A 192 -18.58 -13.50 0.59
C ARG A 192 -17.75 -14.50 -0.22
N LEU A 193 -16.50 -14.73 0.18
CA LEU A 193 -15.60 -15.66 -0.50
C LEU A 193 -16.03 -17.12 -0.33
N VAL A 194 -16.41 -17.54 0.88
CA VAL A 194 -16.91 -18.91 1.14
C VAL A 194 -18.24 -19.15 0.41
N ARG A 195 -19.17 -18.19 0.44
CA ARG A 195 -20.43 -18.29 -0.34
C ARG A 195 -20.19 -18.39 -1.85
N ALA A 196 -19.17 -17.71 -2.37
CA ALA A 196 -18.82 -17.80 -3.79
C ALA A 196 -18.13 -19.13 -4.17
N ARG A 197 -17.51 -19.83 -3.20
CA ARG A 197 -16.89 -21.15 -3.40
C ARG A 197 -17.88 -22.31 -3.32
N ASP A 198 -18.95 -22.15 -2.53
CA ASP A 198 -20.03 -23.12 -2.37
C ASP A 198 -21.33 -22.59 -3.04
N PRO A 199 -21.43 -22.52 -4.38
CA PRO A 199 -22.64 -22.06 -5.06
C PRO A 199 -23.84 -23.01 -4.87
N GLU A 200 -23.63 -24.25 -4.42
CA GLU A 200 -24.68 -25.24 -4.18
C GLU A 200 -25.59 -24.93 -2.98
N VAL A 201 -25.20 -24.00 -2.09
CA VAL A 201 -25.90 -23.80 -0.80
C VAL A 201 -27.08 -22.80 -0.89
N ASP A 202 -27.19 -22.01 -1.95
CA ASP A 202 -28.29 -21.04 -2.12
C ASP A 202 -29.57 -21.64 -2.78
N LEU A 203 -29.66 -22.96 -2.98
CA LEU A 203 -30.88 -23.63 -3.49
C LEU A 203 -31.87 -24.05 -2.39
N HIS A 204 -31.59 -23.79 -1.11
CA HIS A 204 -32.58 -24.01 -0.04
C HIS A 204 -32.96 -22.68 0.61
N PRO A 205 -34.20 -22.19 0.46
CA PRO A 205 -34.66 -21.02 1.20
C PRO A 205 -34.68 -21.35 2.70
N PRO A 206 -34.62 -20.34 3.58
CA PRO A 206 -34.71 -20.59 5.02
C PRO A 206 -36.06 -21.24 5.33
N VAL A 207 -36.03 -22.48 5.80
CA VAL A 207 -37.18 -23.14 6.40
C VAL A 207 -37.55 -22.34 7.64
N GLY A 208 -38.56 -21.48 7.50
CA GLY A 208 -39.21 -20.83 8.63
C GLY A 208 -39.76 -21.88 9.60
N PRO A 209 -39.89 -21.57 10.91
CA PRO A 209 -40.35 -22.53 11.89
C PRO A 209 -41.73 -23.06 11.50
N ALA A 210 -41.82 -24.38 11.35
CA ALA A 210 -43.04 -25.08 10.95
C ALA A 210 -44.21 -24.69 11.87
N ALA A 211 -45.28 -24.18 11.26
CA ALA A 211 -46.54 -23.95 11.92
C ALA A 211 -47.08 -25.27 12.47
N VAL A 212 -47.30 -25.33 13.79
CA VAL A 212 -47.98 -26.43 14.47
C VAL A 212 -49.48 -26.34 14.13
N PRO A 213 -50.15 -27.41 13.66
CA PRO A 213 -51.58 -27.38 13.38
C PRO A 213 -52.40 -27.34 14.68
N SER A 214 -53.34 -26.40 14.71
CA SER A 214 -54.34 -26.18 15.77
C SER A 214 -55.28 -27.38 15.94
N ALA A 215 -55.34 -27.93 17.15
CA ALA A 215 -56.37 -28.88 17.57
C ALA A 215 -57.27 -28.23 18.64
N ALA A 216 -58.58 -28.33 18.42
CA ALA A 216 -59.67 -27.64 19.11
C ALA A 216 -59.70 -27.83 20.64
N PRO A 217 -60.21 -26.84 21.42
CA PRO A 217 -60.42 -27.02 22.85
C PRO A 217 -61.85 -27.50 23.18
N ALA A 218 -61.96 -28.45 24.09
CA ALA A 218 -63.18 -28.88 24.77
C ALA A 218 -63.11 -28.47 26.27
N PRO A 219 -64.21 -28.57 27.05
CA PRO A 219 -64.94 -27.45 27.66
C PRO A 219 -64.48 -27.11 29.11
N PRO A 220 -65.02 -26.04 29.72
CA PRO A 220 -64.40 -25.36 30.85
C PRO A 220 -64.82 -25.95 32.21
N PRO A 221 -63.99 -25.77 33.26
CA PRO A 221 -64.48 -25.77 34.63
C PRO A 221 -64.73 -24.36 35.19
N ARG A 222 -65.73 -24.36 36.08
CA ARG A 222 -66.44 -23.26 36.73
C ARG A 222 -65.65 -22.58 37.86
N THR A 223 -65.82 -21.24 37.89
CA THR A 223 -66.11 -20.33 39.03
C THR A 223 -65.10 -20.18 40.20
N VAL A 224 -64.48 -19.01 40.48
CA VAL A 224 -64.94 -17.72 41.12
C VAL A 224 -64.41 -17.62 42.58
N PRO A 225 -64.18 -16.45 43.22
CA PRO A 225 -63.47 -15.21 42.84
C PRO A 225 -62.56 -14.73 44.04
N THR A 226 -62.29 -13.42 44.14
CA THR A 226 -61.90 -12.58 45.34
C THR A 226 -60.52 -11.94 45.15
N ALA A 227 -60.39 -10.74 44.58
CA ALA A 227 -60.68 -9.40 45.13
C ALA A 227 -59.65 -8.91 46.18
N LEU A 228 -58.97 -7.79 45.87
CA LEU A 228 -58.54 -6.64 46.70
C LEU A 228 -57.43 -5.89 45.91
N ARG A 229 -57.71 -4.76 45.24
CA ARG A 229 -57.68 -3.36 45.73
C ARG A 229 -56.32 -2.93 46.30
N GLU A 230 -55.61 -2.04 45.59
CA GLU A 230 -55.41 -0.62 45.95
C GLU A 230 -54.44 0.04 44.95
N GLU A 231 -54.97 0.91 44.08
CA GLU A 231 -54.20 1.97 43.43
C GLU A 231 -54.34 3.23 44.30
N ALA A 232 -53.21 3.74 44.78
CA ALA A 232 -53.09 5.07 45.36
C ALA A 232 -52.42 5.95 44.31
N ASP A 233 -53.19 6.87 43.72
CA ASP A 233 -52.66 7.95 42.89
C ASP A 233 -52.80 9.28 43.63
N LEU A 234 -51.76 10.09 43.46
CA LEU A 234 -51.46 11.34 44.14
C LEU A 234 -52.03 12.53 43.36
N GLY A 235 -52.45 13.55 44.09
CA GLY A 235 -52.72 14.90 43.58
C GLY A 235 -53.85 15.54 44.39
N GLY A 236 -53.75 16.72 44.96
CA GLY A 236 -52.81 17.82 44.82
C GLY A 236 -53.56 19.07 45.28
N ASP A 237 -52.94 19.83 46.17
CA ASP A 237 -52.97 21.29 46.33
C ASP A 237 -54.32 22.06 46.30
N ALA A 238 -54.65 22.74 47.41
CA ALA A 238 -55.15 24.13 47.40
C ALA A 238 -55.37 24.68 48.84
N ALA A 239 -54.72 25.85 49.07
CA ALA A 239 -54.98 26.91 50.06
C ALA A 239 -54.46 26.74 51.50
#